data_AF-A0A094XJM8-F1
#
_entry.id   AF-A0A094XJM8-F1
#
_cell.length_a   1.000
_cell.length_b   1.000
_cell.length_c   1.000
_cell.angle_alpha   90.00
_cell.angle_beta   90.00
_cell.angle_gamma   90.00
#
_symmetry.space_group_name_H-M   'P 1'
#
loop_
_entity.id
_entity.type
_entity.pdbx_description
1 polymer ?
#
loop_
_entity_poly.entity_id
_entity_poly.type
_entity_poly.pdbx_seq_one_letter_code
_entity_poly.pdbx_strand_id
1 'polypeptide(L)'
;MNKEAGLVAIREVTREEFVDLAQSEIRELFEIEHFKVIDGSKGEELNHFVYNMETHSCYLINMATCYQLVTSFYCGGSKPSIIENLNKIAASTK
;
A
#
# COMPACT_ATOMS: atom_id res chain seq x y z
N MET A 1 -12.48 10.34 -18.39
CA MET A 1 -11.51 11.03 -17.51
C MET A 1 -11.51 10.31 -16.18
N ASN A 2 -10.55 9.42 -15.95
CA ASN A 2 -10.31 8.90 -14.61
C ASN A 2 -9.78 10.08 -13.80
N LYS A 3 -10.59 10.60 -12.86
CA LYS A 3 -10.05 11.40 -11.77
C LYS A 3 -8.91 10.58 -11.21
N GLU A 4 -7.70 11.13 -11.17
CA GLU A 4 -6.58 10.52 -10.47
C GLU A 4 -7.10 10.19 -9.06
N ALA A 5 -7.37 8.91 -8.80
CA ALA A 5 -7.62 8.47 -7.44
C ALA A 5 -6.33 8.83 -6.72
N GLY A 6 -6.39 9.84 -5.85
CA GLY A 6 -5.19 10.38 -5.23
C GLY A 6 -4.38 9.24 -4.64
N LEU A 7 -3.07 9.23 -4.90
CA LEU A 7 -2.13 8.31 -4.27
C LEU A 7 -1.98 8.71 -2.80
N VAL A 8 -3.00 8.38 -2.02
CA VAL A 8 -3.16 8.73 -0.61
C VAL A 8 -3.50 7.48 0.19
N ALA A 9 -3.08 7.47 1.45
CA ALA A 9 -3.56 6.52 2.43
C ALA A 9 -4.94 6.93 2.94
N ILE A 10 -5.75 5.93 3.29
CA ILE A 10 -6.98 6.12 4.05
C ILE A 10 -6.60 6.56 5.48
N ARG A 11 -5.63 5.87 6.08
CA ARG A 11 -5.04 6.16 7.39
C ARG A 11 -3.78 5.32 7.62
N GLU A 12 -2.96 5.73 8.58
CA GLU A 12 -1.96 4.84 9.20
C GLU A 12 -2.68 3.84 10.11
N VAL A 13 -2.20 2.60 10.15
CA VAL A 13 -2.73 1.52 11.00
C VAL A 13 -1.65 1.05 11.97
N THR A 14 -2.06 0.70 13.20
CA THR A 14 -1.12 0.07 14.14
C THR A 14 -0.81 -1.36 13.72
N ARG A 15 0.19 -1.97 14.36
CA ARG A 15 0.52 -3.39 14.15
C ARG A 15 -0.66 -4.30 14.49
N GLU A 16 -1.35 -4.02 15.59
CA GLU A 16 -2.52 -4.78 16.04
C GLU A 16 -3.66 -4.69 15.02
N GLU A 17 -3.90 -3.49 14.48
CA GLU A 17 -4.90 -3.28 13.44
C GLU A 17 -4.53 -3.99 12.14
N PHE A 18 -3.26 -3.95 11.73
CA PHE A 18 -2.79 -4.68 10.55
C PHE A 18 -3.02 -6.19 10.71
N VAL A 19 -2.64 -6.75 11.87
CA VAL A 19 -2.84 -8.18 12.15
C VAL A 19 -4.32 -8.53 12.16
N ASP A 20 -5.18 -7.66 12.70
CA ASP A 20 -6.64 -7.88 12.70
C ASP A 20 -7.27 -7.83 11.30
N LEU A 21 -6.80 -6.92 10.45
CA LEU A 21 -7.30 -6.74 9.08
C LEU A 21 -6.75 -7.76 8.08
N ALA A 22 -5.71 -8.51 8.45
CA ALA A 22 -5.03 -9.48 7.60
C ALA A 22 -4.95 -10.88 8.26
N GLN A 23 -5.92 -11.22 9.10
CA GLN A 23 -5.93 -12.44 9.92
C GLN A 23 -5.91 -13.74 9.11
N SER A 24 -6.54 -13.76 7.94
CA SER A 24 -6.79 -14.99 7.18
C SER A 24 -5.64 -15.31 6.24
N GLU A 25 -5.22 -14.36 5.43
CA GLU A 25 -4.12 -14.51 4.48
C GLU A 25 -3.37 -13.19 4.34
N ILE A 26 -2.06 -13.26 4.12
CA ILE A 26 -1.21 -12.13 3.76
C ILE A 26 -0.46 -12.49 2.48
N ARG A 27 -0.51 -11.60 1.50
CA ARG A 27 0.21 -11.72 0.23
C ARG A 27 1.02 -10.46 -0.02
N GLU A 28 2.33 -10.61 -0.13
CA GLU A 28 3.18 -9.56 -0.67
C GLU A 28 2.95 -9.44 -2.18
N LEU A 29 2.55 -8.25 -2.62
CA LEU A 29 2.33 -7.95 -4.04
C LEU A 29 3.64 -7.57 -4.71
N PHE A 30 4.43 -6.70 -4.08
CA PHE A 30 5.81 -6.42 -4.46
C PHE A 30 6.57 -5.74 -3.33
N GLU A 31 7.90 -5.78 -3.43
CA GLU A 31 8.83 -5.04 -2.58
C GLU A 31 9.70 -4.13 -3.45
N ILE A 32 9.93 -2.90 -2.98
CA ILE A 32 10.87 -1.96 -3.60
C ILE A 32 11.56 -1.11 -2.54
N GLU A 33 12.88 -1.29 -2.43
CA GLU A 33 13.70 -0.70 -1.36
C GLU A 33 13.10 -0.94 0.03
N HIS A 34 12.74 0.12 0.75
CA HIS A 34 12.18 0.04 2.10
C HIS A 34 10.66 -0.11 2.11
N PHE A 35 10.01 -0.28 0.96
CA PHE A 35 8.55 -0.41 0.88
C PHE A 35 8.11 -1.80 0.46
N LYS A 36 7.03 -2.28 1.10
CA LYS A 36 6.25 -3.43 0.64
C LYS A 36 4.82 -2.99 0.35
N VAL A 37 4.26 -3.48 -0.74
CA VAL A 37 2.82 -3.40 -0.99
C VAL A 37 2.22 -4.77 -0.76
N ILE A 38 1.22 -4.84 0.10
CA ILE A 38 0.72 -6.09 0.68
C ILE A 38 -0.80 -6.09 0.59
N ASP A 39 -1.37 -7.24 0.27
CA ASP A 39 -2.78 -7.52 0.49
C ASP A 39 -2.95 -8.43 1.70
N GLY A 40 -4.00 -8.20 2.48
CA GLY A 40 -4.37 -9.04 3.62
C GLY A 40 -5.88 -9.26 3.65
N SER A 41 -6.33 -10.43 4.08
CA SER A 41 -7.76 -10.74 4.18
C SER A 41 -8.23 -10.95 5.62
N LYS A 42 -9.48 -10.54 5.87
CA LYS A 42 -10.23 -10.84 7.09
C LYS A 42 -11.58 -11.44 6.70
N GLY A 43 -11.68 -12.77 6.72
CA GLY A 43 -12.84 -13.45 6.16
C GLY A 43 -12.92 -13.21 4.65
N GLU A 44 -14.02 -12.60 4.18
CA GLU A 44 -14.23 -12.26 2.75
C GLU A 44 -13.72 -10.85 2.38
N GLU A 45 -13.33 -10.03 3.37
CA GLU A 45 -12.85 -8.67 3.13
C GLU A 45 -11.36 -8.68 2.76
N LEU A 46 -11.01 -7.98 1.68
CA LEU A 46 -9.63 -7.77 1.24
C LEU A 46 -9.19 -6.35 1.58
N ASN A 47 -8.07 -6.24 2.28
CA ASN A 47 -7.44 -4.99 2.70
C ASN A 47 -6.10 -4.82 2.00
N HIS A 48 -5.74 -3.58 1.68
CA HIS A 48 -4.53 -3.24 0.93
C HIS A 48 -3.64 -2.31 1.74
N PHE A 49 -2.34 -2.59 1.77
CA PHE A 49 -1.40 -1.89 2.63
C PHE A 49 -0.15 -1.46 1.89
N VAL A 50 0.39 -0.31 2.29
CA VAL A 50 1.79 0.07 2.05
C VAL A 50 2.51 0.00 3.39
N TYR A 51 3.57 -0.80 3.46
CA TYR A 51 4.40 -0.92 4.64
C TYR A 51 5.77 -0.29 4.38
N ASN A 52 6.13 0.73 5.16
CA ASN A 52 7.45 1.33 5.17
C ASN A 52 8.31 0.65 6.24
N MET A 53 9.28 -0.14 5.80
CA MET A 53 10.22 -0.87 6.64
C MET A 53 11.27 0.02 7.31
N GLU A 54 11.51 1.24 6.82
CA GLU A 54 12.43 2.19 7.45
C GLU A 54 11.84 2.75 8.75
N THR A 55 10.56 3.11 8.72
CA THR A 55 9.86 3.70 9.88
C THR A 55 9.00 2.69 10.64
N HIS A 56 8.87 1.47 10.14
CA HIS A 56 7.91 0.47 10.61
C HIS A 56 6.44 0.96 10.60
N SER A 57 6.10 1.89 9.72
CA SER A 57 4.74 2.42 9.55
C SER A 57 3.96 1.62 8.50
N CYS A 58 2.68 1.37 8.77
CA CYS A 58 1.78 0.67 7.86
C CYS A 58 0.59 1.57 7.50
N TYR A 59 0.27 1.67 6.21
CA TYR A 59 -0.75 2.58 5.70
C TYR A 59 -1.82 1.78 4.97
N LEU A 60 -3.07 1.89 5.41
CA LEU A 60 -4.21 1.31 4.71
C LEU A 60 -4.53 2.16 3.47
N ILE A 61 -4.61 1.54 2.31
CA ILE A 61 -4.92 2.19 1.03
C ILE A 61 -6.17 1.56 0.41
N ASN A 62 -6.82 2.28 -0.50
CA ASN A 62 -7.93 1.71 -1.26
C ASN A 62 -7.43 0.84 -2.44
N MET A 63 -8.33 0.03 -3.00
CA MET A 63 -8.05 -0.87 -4.12
C MET A 63 -7.51 -0.13 -5.36
N ALA A 64 -8.01 1.07 -5.66
CA ALA A 64 -7.57 1.83 -6.83
C ALA A 64 -6.10 2.26 -6.70
N THR A 65 -5.71 2.77 -5.52
CA THR A 65 -4.31 3.09 -5.19
C THR A 65 -3.43 1.85 -5.29
N CYS A 66 -3.86 0.72 -4.72
CA CYS A 66 -3.11 -0.54 -4.78
C CYS A 66 -2.89 -0.99 -6.22
N TYR A 67 -3.97 -1.02 -7.03
CA TYR A 67 -3.91 -1.42 -8.42
C TYR A 67 -2.98 -0.51 -9.26
N GLN A 68 -3.01 0.80 -9.02
CA GLN A 68 -2.13 1.76 -9.69
C GLN A 68 -0.65 1.51 -9.35
N LEU A 69 -0.34 1.20 -8.08
CA LEU A 69 1.03 0.88 -7.65
C LEU A 69 1.52 -0.42 -8.29
N VAL A 70 0.73 -1.49 -8.23
CA VAL A 70 1.05 -2.79 -8.84
C VAL A 70 1.24 -2.66 -10.35
N THR A 71 0.34 -1.95 -11.03
CA THR A 71 0.45 -1.70 -12.47
C THR A 71 1.70 -0.91 -12.79
N SER A 72 2.00 0.14 -12.02
CA SER A 72 3.23 0.93 -12.22
C SER A 72 4.48 0.05 -12.05
N PHE A 73 4.49 -0.84 -11.05
CA PHE A 73 5.62 -1.73 -10.80
C PHE A 73 5.82 -2.78 -11.91
N TYR A 74 4.76 -3.48 -12.32
CA TYR A 74 4.87 -4.58 -13.29
C TYR A 74 4.83 -4.16 -14.76
N CYS A 75 4.27 -2.98 -15.08
CA CYS A 75 4.11 -2.52 -16.47
C CYS A 75 5.13 -1.46 -16.90
N GLY A 76 6.30 -1.42 -16.26
CA GLY A 76 7.45 -0.62 -16.71
C GLY A 76 7.50 0.82 -16.18
N GLY A 77 6.82 1.12 -15.07
CA GLY A 77 7.03 2.36 -14.33
C GLY A 77 8.47 2.45 -13.80
N SER A 78 9.01 3.66 -13.74
CA SER A 78 10.38 3.86 -13.27
C SER A 78 10.44 3.72 -11.74
N LYS A 79 11.51 3.06 -11.25
CA LYS A 79 11.78 2.91 -9.81
C LYS A 79 11.67 4.25 -9.05
N PRO A 80 12.27 5.37 -9.51
CA PRO A 80 12.13 6.66 -8.82
C PRO A 80 10.67 7.14 -8.71
N SER A 81 9.87 6.99 -9.77
CA SER A 81 8.47 7.41 -9.76
C SER A 81 7.62 6.55 -8.81
N ILE A 82 7.87 5.25 -8.75
CA ILE A 82 7.18 4.34 -7.82
C ILE A 82 7.51 4.71 -6.37
N ILE A 83 8.79 4.96 -6.07
CA ILE A 83 9.24 5.40 -4.73
C ILE A 83 8.62 6.75 -4.37
N GLU A 84 8.57 7.71 -5.30
CA GLU A 84 7.91 9.00 -5.07
C GLU A 84 6.43 8.82 -4.72
N ASN A 85 5.72 7.92 -5.41
CA ASN A 85 4.32 7.62 -5.15
C ASN A 85 4.11 6.99 -3.76
N LEU A 86 4.98 6.07 -3.36
CA LEU A 86 4.92 5.44 -2.03
C LEU A 86 5.19 6.45 -0.91
N ASN A 87 6.14 7.37 -1.12
CA ASN A 87 6.40 8.48 -0.20
C ASN A 87 5.21 9.44 -0.09
N LYS A 88 4.52 9.74 -1.20
CA LYS A 88 3.30 10.56 -1.18
C LYS A 88 2.20 9.92 -0.33
N ILE A 89 2.02 8.60 -0.44
CA ILE A 89 1.07 7.85 0.38
C ILE A 89 1.44 7.98 1.87
N ALA A 90 2.70 7.72 2.23
CA ALA A 90 3.16 7.82 3.62
C ALA A 90 3.04 9.25 4.20
N ALA A 91 3.21 10.27 3.37
CA ALA A 91 3.09 11.67 3.78
C ALA A 91 1.63 12.16 3.90
N SER A 92 0.66 11.44 3.32
CA SER A 92 -0.74 11.88 3.26
C SER A 92 -1.52 11.79 4.58
N THR A 93 -0.95 11.17 5.60
CA THR A 93 -1.56 10.97 6.93
C THR A 93 -0.94 11.85 8.02
N LYS A 94 -0.06 12.79 7.64
CA LYS A 94 0.58 13.76 8.54
C LYS A 94 -0.18 15.08 8.62
#